data_AF-A0A316V568-F1
#
_entry.id   AF-A0A316V568-F1
#
_cell.length_a   1.000
_cell.length_b   1.000
_cell.length_c   1.000
_cell.angle_alpha   90.00
_cell.angle_beta   90.00
_cell.angle_gamma   90.00
#
_symmetry.space_group_name_H-M   'P 1'
#
loop_
_entity.id
_entity.type
_entity.pdbx_description
1 polymer ?
#
loop_
_entity_poly.entity_id
_entity_poly.type
_entity_poly.pdbx_seq_one_letter_code
_entity_poly.pdbx_strand_id
1 'polypeptide(L)'
;MWISHLYRQSGPLRRLNNFAWHQVLRLFTELKIYLYSITAASSQVVSSSIANFGLMIIKEMGYEGVKTNLLSAGPLALSVFIMLICAVLVDRKGMRSLLLLPCLSLITIGQFLIFFDIHSKSVTYGAMYLIAGFSGPCNTLITVWCAGNIGPQYTKMATLALCLLSHTSVTLISVDLYPPTDALLFWHAHLAGLIYIVIAIVSASLLTLVL
;
A
#
# COMPACT_ATOMS: atom_id res chain seq x y z
N MET A 1 3.64 32.03 8.85
CA MET A 1 4.77 31.07 8.93
C MET A 1 4.53 29.78 8.11
N TRP A 2 3.29 29.27 8.02
CA TRP A 2 2.95 28.10 7.17
C TRP A 2 2.96 28.40 5.66
N ILE A 3 2.47 29.56 5.24
CA ILE A 3 2.42 29.98 3.82
C ILE A 3 3.83 30.09 3.20
N SER A 4 4.83 30.53 3.97
CA SER A 4 6.23 30.59 3.54
C SER A 4 6.89 29.21 3.39
N HIS A 5 6.40 28.18 4.10
CA HIS A 5 6.83 26.80 3.91
C HIS A 5 6.20 26.18 2.65
N LEU A 6 4.94 26.49 2.36
CA LEU A 6 4.27 26.10 1.12
C LEU A 6 4.95 26.71 -0.11
N TYR A 7 5.41 27.96 -0.03
CA TYR A 7 6.15 28.62 -1.11
C TYR A 7 7.55 28.02 -1.34
N ARG A 8 8.12 27.35 -0.34
CA ARG A 8 9.44 26.69 -0.42
C ARG A 8 9.34 25.26 -0.97
N GLN A 9 8.24 24.57 -0.69
CA GLN A 9 7.92 23.26 -1.28
C GLN A 9 7.40 23.39 -2.70
N SER A 10 6.68 24.47 -2.98
CA SER A 10 6.34 24.93 -4.33
C SER A 10 7.58 25.60 -4.94
N GLY A 11 8.63 24.83 -5.24
CA GLY A 11 9.71 25.31 -6.12
C GLY A 11 9.09 26.03 -7.32
N PRO A 12 9.74 27.09 -7.85
CA PRO A 12 9.08 28.06 -8.71
C PRO A 12 8.28 27.34 -9.79
N LEU A 13 6.95 27.51 -9.79
CA LEU A 13 6.03 27.07 -10.86
C LEU A 13 6.39 27.69 -12.24
N ARG A 14 7.50 28.41 -12.31
CA ARG A 14 8.03 29.29 -13.36
C ARG A 14 8.74 28.56 -14.52
N ARG A 15 8.63 27.23 -14.65
CA ARG A 15 9.22 26.48 -15.79
C ARG A 15 8.31 25.44 -16.44
N LEU A 16 6.98 25.53 -16.31
CA LEU A 16 6.06 24.74 -17.15
C LEU A 16 5.82 25.42 -18.52
N ASN A 17 6.77 26.22 -19.03
CA ASN A 17 6.53 26.96 -20.27
C ASN A 17 6.53 26.08 -21.53
N ASN A 18 7.11 24.87 -21.48
CA ASN A 18 7.05 23.92 -22.58
C ASN A 18 6.70 22.53 -22.02
N PHE A 19 5.48 22.07 -22.31
CA PHE A 19 5.11 20.67 -22.11
C PHE A 19 6.05 19.78 -22.95
N ALA A 20 6.81 18.92 -22.29
CA ALA A 20 7.83 18.11 -22.93
C ALA A 20 7.38 16.63 -22.93
N TRP A 21 6.78 16.18 -24.03
CA TRP A 21 6.36 14.79 -24.23
C TRP A 21 7.48 13.78 -23.95
N HIS A 22 8.74 14.13 -24.27
CA HIS A 22 9.89 13.27 -23.98
C HIS A 22 10.04 12.97 -22.47
N GLN A 23 9.69 13.90 -21.58
CA GLN A 23 9.72 13.65 -20.13
C GLN A 23 8.65 12.66 -19.67
N VAL A 24 7.52 12.59 -20.37
CA VAL A 24 6.48 11.58 -20.12
C VAL A 24 6.93 10.22 -20.64
N LEU A 25 7.53 10.17 -21.84
CA LEU A 25 8.02 8.92 -22.44
C LEU A 25 9.19 8.29 -21.66
N ARG A 26 9.92 9.08 -20.87
CA ARG A 26 10.95 8.61 -19.94
C ARG A 26 10.41 7.61 -18.89
N LEU A 27 9.08 7.57 -18.70
CA LEU A 27 8.39 6.56 -17.91
C LEU A 27 8.71 5.13 -18.39
N PHE A 28 8.87 4.93 -19.69
CA PHE A 28 9.07 3.60 -20.30
C PHE A 28 10.52 3.13 -20.30
N THR A 29 11.47 4.00 -19.97
CA THR A 29 12.91 3.69 -20.03
C THR A 29 13.55 3.53 -18.66
N GLU A 30 12.99 4.12 -17.60
CA GLU A 30 13.60 4.06 -16.28
C GLU A 30 13.08 2.89 -15.44
N LEU A 31 13.97 1.93 -15.14
CA LEU A 31 13.68 0.77 -14.29
C LEU A 31 13.13 1.17 -12.90
N LYS A 32 13.58 2.31 -12.34
CA LYS A 32 13.12 2.83 -11.05
C LYS A 32 11.61 3.04 -11.01
N ILE A 33 11.03 3.51 -12.12
CA ILE A 33 9.60 3.81 -12.28
C ILE A 33 8.78 2.51 -12.26
N TYR A 34 9.28 1.47 -12.94
CA TYR A 34 8.67 0.14 -12.89
C TYR A 34 8.72 -0.45 -11.49
N LEU A 35 9.85 -0.32 -10.78
CA LEU A 35 9.97 -0.81 -9.40
C LEU A 35 8.99 -0.10 -8.46
N TYR A 36 8.85 1.24 -8.54
CA TYR A 36 7.83 1.96 -7.77
C TYR A 36 6.41 1.45 -8.06
N SER A 37 6.09 1.23 -9.34
CA SER A 37 4.77 0.78 -9.76
C SER A 37 4.47 -0.64 -9.30
N ILE A 38 5.46 -1.54 -9.37
CA ILE A 38 5.36 -2.92 -8.86
C ILE A 38 5.20 -2.92 -7.35
N THR A 39 6.00 -2.17 -6.60
CA THR A 39 5.87 -2.09 -5.13
C THR A 39 4.49 -1.56 -4.73
N ALA A 40 4.01 -0.50 -5.39
CA ALA A 40 2.66 0.05 -5.16
C ALA A 40 1.59 -1.01 -5.47
N ALA A 41 1.62 -1.58 -6.67
CA ALA A 41 0.69 -2.60 -7.14
C ALA A 41 0.62 -3.79 -6.17
N SER A 42 1.76 -4.39 -5.83
CA SER A 42 1.80 -5.58 -4.99
C SER A 42 1.33 -5.32 -3.55
N SER A 43 1.66 -4.15 -2.98
CA SER A 43 1.14 -3.76 -1.66
C SER A 43 -0.37 -3.53 -1.65
N GLN A 44 -0.94 -3.11 -2.78
CA GLN A 44 -2.36 -2.85 -2.90
C GLN A 44 -3.20 -4.13 -2.94
N VAL A 45 -2.68 -5.25 -3.46
CA VAL A 45 -3.41 -6.52 -3.50
C VAL A 45 -3.92 -6.89 -2.11
N VAL A 46 -3.02 -6.85 -1.13
CA VAL A 46 -3.30 -7.23 0.26
C VAL A 46 -4.27 -6.24 0.91
N SER A 47 -4.09 -4.95 0.62
CA SER A 47 -4.95 -3.88 1.13
C SER A 47 -6.38 -3.98 0.62
N SER A 48 -6.55 -4.18 -0.70
CA SER A 48 -7.85 -4.37 -1.34
C SER A 48 -8.51 -5.67 -0.91
N SER A 49 -7.73 -6.73 -0.66
CA SER A 49 -8.24 -8.01 -0.17
C SER A 49 -8.98 -7.86 1.17
N ILE A 50 -8.41 -7.13 2.13
CA ILE A 50 -9.08 -6.93 3.43
C ILE A 50 -10.23 -5.94 3.33
N ALA A 51 -10.12 -4.91 2.48
CA ALA A 51 -11.22 -3.99 2.27
C ALA A 51 -12.46 -4.70 1.69
N ASN A 52 -12.26 -5.60 0.73
CA ASN A 52 -13.35 -6.32 0.07
C ASN A 52 -13.86 -7.52 0.87
N PHE A 53 -12.95 -8.28 1.49
CA PHE A 53 -13.27 -9.58 2.10
C PHE A 53 -13.16 -9.60 3.63
N GLY A 54 -12.71 -8.52 4.27
CA GLY A 54 -12.55 -8.46 5.73
C GLY A 54 -13.85 -8.72 6.50
N LEU A 55 -14.99 -8.22 5.99
CA LEU A 55 -16.30 -8.51 6.58
C LEU A 55 -16.69 -9.98 6.43
N MET A 56 -16.32 -10.60 5.31
CA MET A 56 -16.58 -12.01 5.06
C MET A 56 -15.76 -12.90 5.99
N ILE A 57 -14.47 -12.59 6.18
CA ILE A 57 -13.60 -13.25 7.15
C ILE A 57 -14.20 -13.19 8.56
N ILE A 58 -14.72 -12.02 8.98
CA ILE A 58 -15.36 -11.88 10.30
C ILE A 58 -16.68 -12.66 10.40
N LYS A 59 -17.44 -12.78 9.30
CA LYS A 59 -18.66 -13.61 9.27
C LYS A 59 -18.33 -15.10 9.41
N GLU A 60 -17.29 -15.58 8.73
CA GLU A 60 -16.81 -16.97 8.84
C GLU A 60 -16.34 -17.30 10.27
N MET A 61 -15.91 -16.30 11.04
CA MET A 61 -15.62 -16.47 12.48
C MET A 61 -16.89 -16.66 13.35
N GLY A 62 -18.08 -16.60 12.77
CA GLY A 62 -19.37 -16.76 13.45
C GLY A 62 -19.94 -15.47 14.07
N TYR A 63 -19.48 -14.30 13.63
CA TYR A 63 -20.07 -13.01 14.04
C TYR A 63 -21.07 -12.53 12.99
N GLU A 64 -22.28 -12.18 13.43
CA GLU A 64 -23.37 -11.77 12.55
C GLU A 64 -23.85 -10.32 12.79
N GLY A 65 -24.49 -9.77 11.75
CA GLY A 65 -25.21 -8.50 11.78
C GLY A 65 -24.31 -7.30 12.09
N VAL A 66 -24.77 -6.44 13.01
CA VAL A 66 -24.09 -5.19 13.37
C VAL A 66 -22.70 -5.43 13.97
N LYS A 67 -22.49 -6.58 14.61
CA LYS A 67 -21.21 -6.93 15.25
C LYS A 67 -20.09 -7.07 14.22
N THR A 68 -20.36 -7.64 13.04
CA THR A 68 -19.37 -7.81 11.96
C THR A 68 -18.83 -6.47 11.48
N ASN A 69 -19.72 -5.50 11.25
CA ASN A 69 -19.34 -4.17 10.78
C ASN A 69 -18.55 -3.41 11.84
N LEU A 70 -18.94 -3.53 13.12
CA LEU A 70 -18.23 -2.90 14.22
C LEU A 70 -16.82 -3.50 14.41
N LEU A 71 -16.68 -4.83 14.28
CA LEU A 71 -15.40 -5.51 14.40
C LEU A 71 -14.41 -5.15 13.28
N SER A 72 -14.91 -4.84 12.08
CA SER A 72 -14.10 -4.36 10.95
C SER A 72 -13.70 -2.88 11.06
N ALA A 73 -14.51 -2.08 11.75
CA ALA A 73 -14.20 -0.66 11.99
C ALA A 73 -12.93 -0.47 12.86
N GLY A 74 -12.65 -1.40 13.78
CA GLY A 74 -11.49 -1.35 14.66
C GLY A 74 -10.14 -1.28 13.92
N PRO A 75 -9.82 -2.27 13.06
CA PRO A 75 -8.59 -2.25 12.23
C PRO A 75 -8.45 -0.97 11.39
N LEU A 76 -9.55 -0.48 10.82
CA LEU A 76 -9.56 0.75 10.02
C LEU A 76 -9.27 2.00 10.86
N ALA A 77 -9.87 2.09 12.05
CA ALA A 77 -9.58 3.17 12.99
C ALA A 77 -8.10 3.16 13.41
N LEU A 78 -7.55 1.98 13.70
CA LEU A 78 -6.12 1.84 14.02
C LEU A 78 -5.23 2.32 12.86
N SER A 79 -5.60 2.01 11.61
CA SER A 79 -4.89 2.47 10.41
C SER A 79 -4.72 3.99 10.38
N VAL A 80 -5.77 4.74 10.73
CA VAL A 80 -5.72 6.21 10.80
C VAL A 80 -4.71 6.69 11.84
N PHE A 81 -4.70 6.09 13.03
CA PHE A 81 -3.75 6.46 14.09
C PHE A 81 -2.30 6.15 13.69
N ILE A 82 -2.04 4.98 13.13
CA ILE A 82 -0.70 4.60 12.67
C ILE A 82 -0.26 5.53 11.53
N MET A 83 -1.16 5.84 10.59
CA MET A 83 -0.88 6.74 9.47
C MET A 83 -0.49 8.14 9.96
N LEU A 84 -1.18 8.68 10.96
CA LEU A 84 -0.83 9.97 11.59
C LEU A 84 0.56 9.93 12.23
N ILE A 85 0.87 8.86 12.97
CA ILE A 85 2.19 8.69 13.60
C ILE A 85 3.27 8.61 12.52
N CYS A 86 3.06 7.80 11.49
CA CYS A 86 3.98 7.68 10.35
C CYS A 86 4.18 9.01 9.63
N ALA A 87 3.12 9.79 9.40
CA ALA A 87 3.21 11.11 8.79
C ALA A 87 4.11 12.06 9.60
N VAL A 88 3.90 12.14 10.91
CA VAL A 88 4.73 12.96 11.81
C VAL A 88 6.18 12.49 11.82
N LEU A 89 6.42 11.17 11.81
CA LEU A 89 7.77 10.61 11.79
C LEU A 89 8.50 10.90 10.47
N VAL A 90 7.80 10.78 9.34
CA VAL A 90 8.34 11.09 8.01
C VAL A 90 8.70 12.57 7.92
N ASP A 91 7.82 13.46 8.37
CA ASP A 91 8.03 14.90 8.34
C ASP A 91 9.21 15.33 9.21
N ARG A 92 9.41 14.68 10.36
CA ARG A 92 10.50 15.00 11.29
C ARG A 92 11.85 14.41 10.90
N LYS A 93 11.89 13.16 10.41
CA LYS A 93 13.15 12.45 10.16
C LYS A 93 13.60 12.51 8.70
N GLY A 94 12.72 12.81 7.75
CA GLY A 94 13.05 12.81 6.32
C GLY A 94 13.39 11.41 5.74
N MET A 95 13.35 10.36 6.57
CA MET A 95 13.72 8.98 6.21
C MET A 95 12.49 8.21 5.69
N ARG A 96 12.16 8.44 4.42
CA ARG A 96 10.94 7.90 3.77
C ARG A 96 10.99 6.39 3.52
N SER A 97 12.12 5.88 3.02
CA SER A 97 12.30 4.44 2.74
C SER A 97 12.44 3.60 4.01
N LEU A 98 13.03 4.16 5.07
CA LEU A 98 13.32 3.44 6.31
C LEU A 98 12.05 3.05 7.09
N LEU A 99 10.94 3.78 6.90
CA LEU A 99 9.65 3.46 7.49
C LEU A 99 8.82 2.50 6.63
N LEU A 100 9.08 2.44 5.32
CA LEU A 100 8.33 1.58 4.41
C LEU A 100 8.61 0.08 4.65
N LEU A 101 9.89 -0.30 4.77
CA LEU A 101 10.27 -1.70 4.97
C LEU A 101 9.69 -2.31 6.27
N PRO A 102 9.72 -1.63 7.43
CA PRO A 102 9.04 -2.09 8.63
C PRO A 102 7.51 -2.20 8.47
N CYS A 103 6.87 -1.29 7.74
CA CYS A 103 5.43 -1.39 7.51
C CYS A 103 5.10 -2.62 6.65
N LEU A 104 5.86 -2.84 5.57
CA LEU A 104 5.70 -4.01 4.71
C LEU A 104 5.96 -5.32 5.46
N SER A 105 6.97 -5.37 6.33
CA SER A 105 7.26 -6.58 7.11
C SER A 105 6.15 -6.91 8.11
N LEU A 106 5.54 -5.90 8.76
CA LEU A 106 4.40 -6.10 9.65
C LEU A 106 3.15 -6.60 8.89
N ILE A 107 2.93 -6.10 7.67
CA ILE A 107 1.89 -6.63 6.78
C ILE A 107 2.18 -8.09 6.42
N THR A 108 3.43 -8.44 6.10
CA THR A 108 3.82 -9.83 5.81
C THR A 108 3.60 -10.75 7.00
N ILE A 109 3.92 -10.31 8.21
CA ILE A 109 3.65 -11.08 9.44
C ILE A 109 2.15 -11.33 9.60
N GLY A 110 1.32 -10.31 9.41
CA GLY A 110 -0.14 -10.47 9.45
C GLY A 110 -0.65 -11.45 8.38
N GLN A 111 -0.16 -11.34 7.15
CA GLN A 111 -0.54 -12.22 6.06
C GLN A 111 -0.11 -13.67 6.32
N PHE A 112 1.08 -13.87 6.89
CA PHE A 112 1.60 -15.17 7.29
C PHE A 112 0.77 -15.79 8.42
N LEU A 113 0.36 -15.01 9.41
CA LEU A 113 -0.50 -15.46 10.50
C LEU A 113 -1.86 -15.96 10.00
N ILE A 114 -2.51 -15.20 9.11
CA ILE A 114 -3.78 -15.63 8.51
C ILE A 114 -3.61 -16.90 7.67
N PHE A 115 -2.50 -17.01 6.95
CA PHE A 115 -2.22 -18.19 6.14
C PHE A 115 -2.04 -19.43 7.02
N PHE A 116 -1.21 -19.41 8.05
CA PHE A 116 -0.89 -20.61 8.85
C PHE A 116 -1.92 -20.99 9.90
N ASP A 117 -2.58 -20.02 10.54
CA ASP A 117 -3.50 -20.29 11.65
C ASP A 117 -4.87 -19.65 11.39
N ILE A 118 -5.53 -20.17 10.36
CA ILE A 118 -6.83 -19.67 9.91
C ILE A 118 -8.01 -20.16 10.78
N HIS A 119 -7.77 -21.15 11.65
CA HIS A 119 -8.79 -21.72 12.53
C HIS A 119 -8.93 -20.96 13.86
N SER A 120 -7.87 -20.27 14.30
CA SER A 120 -7.89 -19.49 15.54
C SER A 120 -8.48 -18.10 15.32
N LYS A 121 -9.71 -17.88 15.80
CA LYS A 121 -10.40 -16.59 15.71
C LYS A 121 -9.56 -15.42 16.25
N SER A 122 -8.81 -15.63 17.32
CA SER A 122 -7.97 -14.58 17.92
C SER A 122 -6.80 -14.21 17.01
N VAL A 123 -6.20 -15.18 16.33
CA VAL A 123 -5.04 -14.96 15.45
C VAL A 123 -5.48 -14.29 14.16
N THR A 124 -6.55 -14.76 13.53
CA THR A 124 -7.13 -14.14 12.33
C THR A 124 -7.49 -12.67 12.60
N TYR A 125 -8.13 -12.38 13.75
CA TYR A 125 -8.49 -11.01 14.11
C TYR A 125 -7.25 -10.14 14.34
N GLY A 126 -6.26 -10.61 15.11
CA GLY A 126 -5.01 -9.86 15.33
C GLY A 126 -4.24 -9.60 14.03
N ALA A 127 -4.23 -10.56 13.12
CA ALA A 127 -3.62 -10.41 11.81
C ALA A 127 -4.35 -9.38 10.92
N MET A 128 -5.68 -9.30 10.98
CA MET A 128 -6.43 -8.23 10.31
C MET A 128 -6.02 -6.84 10.81
N TYR A 129 -5.72 -6.68 12.11
CA TYR A 129 -5.21 -5.41 12.65
C TYR A 129 -3.84 -5.06 12.09
N LEU A 130 -2.93 -6.04 11.99
CA LEU A 130 -1.61 -5.80 11.41
C LEU A 130 -1.74 -5.38 9.94
N ILE A 131 -2.50 -6.11 9.15
CA ILE A 131 -2.55 -5.82 7.72
C ILE A 131 -3.29 -4.51 7.43
N ALA A 132 -4.50 -4.34 7.99
CA ALA A 132 -5.28 -3.11 7.76
C ALA A 132 -4.65 -1.89 8.45
N GLY A 133 -3.98 -2.08 9.57
CA GLY A 133 -3.31 -1.01 10.31
C GLY A 133 -2.14 -0.41 9.55
N PHE A 134 -1.35 -1.25 8.86
CA PHE A 134 -0.14 -0.79 8.16
C PHE A 134 -0.32 -0.55 6.65
N SER A 135 -1.43 -1.00 6.05
CA SER A 135 -1.73 -0.77 4.62
C SER A 135 -1.83 0.71 4.24
N GLY A 136 -2.57 1.50 5.03
CA GLY A 136 -2.72 2.94 4.83
C GLY A 136 -1.38 3.69 4.82
N PRO A 137 -0.58 3.62 5.90
CA PRO A 137 0.74 4.21 5.97
C PRO A 137 1.66 3.76 4.83
N CYS A 138 1.64 2.48 4.46
CA CYS A 138 2.46 1.93 3.39
C CYS A 138 2.20 2.62 2.05
N ASN A 139 0.93 2.77 1.66
CA ASN A 139 0.57 3.43 0.41
C ASN A 139 1.00 4.92 0.37
N THR A 140 0.81 5.64 1.48
CA THR A 140 1.26 7.04 1.60
C THR A 140 2.78 7.14 1.50
N LEU A 141 3.51 6.24 2.17
CA LEU A 141 4.98 6.20 2.14
C LEU A 141 5.52 5.97 0.72
N ILE A 142 4.94 5.03 -0.03
CA ILE A 142 5.35 4.76 -1.43
C ILE A 142 5.16 6.02 -2.30
N THR A 143 4.02 6.69 -2.15
CA THR A 143 3.71 7.92 -2.90
C THR A 143 4.71 9.04 -2.58
N VAL A 144 5.01 9.25 -1.30
CA VAL A 144 5.96 10.28 -0.84
C VAL A 144 7.40 9.93 -1.23
N TRP A 145 7.74 8.65 -1.29
CA TRP A 145 9.04 8.15 -1.73
C TRP A 145 9.24 8.39 -3.24
N CYS A 146 8.24 8.06 -4.05
CA CYS A 146 8.19 8.35 -5.48
C CYS A 146 8.32 9.86 -5.76
N ALA A 147 7.53 10.68 -5.06
CA ALA A 147 7.58 12.14 -5.21
C ALA A 147 8.93 12.76 -4.81
N GLY A 148 9.71 12.09 -3.95
CA GLY A 148 11.03 12.55 -3.51
C GLY A 148 12.17 12.18 -4.45
N ASN A 149 12.09 11.04 -5.14
CA ASN A 149 13.22 10.44 -5.87
C ASN A 149 13.11 10.54 -7.39
N ILE A 150 11.93 10.88 -7.92
CA ILE A 150 11.76 11.07 -9.35
C ILE A 150 11.99 12.55 -9.68
N GLY A 151 12.83 12.79 -10.69
CA GLY A 151 13.30 14.12 -11.08
C GLY A 151 12.23 15.00 -11.74
N PRO A 152 12.26 15.20 -13.08
CA PRO A 152 11.43 16.23 -13.73
C PRO A 152 9.95 16.13 -13.34
N GLN A 153 9.31 17.28 -13.10
CA GLN A 153 7.94 17.35 -12.57
C GLN A 153 6.94 16.55 -13.44
N TYR A 154 7.05 16.61 -14.77
CA TYR A 154 6.19 15.83 -15.67
C TYR A 154 6.44 14.32 -15.57
N THR A 155 7.69 13.88 -15.47
CA THR A 155 8.02 12.44 -15.26
C THR A 155 7.48 11.97 -13.91
N LYS A 156 7.66 12.76 -12.85
CA LYS A 156 7.12 12.48 -11.50
C LYS A 156 5.61 12.34 -11.51
N MET A 157 4.90 13.30 -12.11
CA MET A 157 3.44 13.25 -12.22
C MET A 157 2.97 12.05 -13.04
N ALA A 158 3.65 11.73 -14.14
CA ALA A 158 3.36 10.54 -14.94
C ALA A 158 3.60 9.24 -14.15
N THR A 159 4.66 9.16 -13.34
CA THR A 159 4.89 7.99 -12.48
C THR A 159 3.84 7.85 -11.39
N LEU A 160 3.46 8.94 -10.74
CA LEU A 160 2.37 8.91 -9.76
C LEU A 160 1.06 8.45 -10.40
N ALA A 161 0.76 8.92 -11.61
CA ALA A 161 -0.39 8.44 -12.38
C ALA A 161 -0.28 6.95 -12.71
N LEU A 162 0.90 6.45 -13.09
CA LEU A 162 1.13 5.02 -13.35
C LEU A 162 0.94 4.16 -12.08
N CYS A 163 1.41 4.63 -10.93
CA CYS A 163 1.19 3.96 -9.65
C CYS A 163 -0.31 3.86 -9.32
N LEU A 164 -1.07 4.94 -9.55
CA LEU A 164 -2.53 4.96 -9.35
C LEU A 164 -3.27 4.02 -10.32
N LEU A 165 -2.87 4.00 -11.59
CA LEU A 165 -3.43 3.06 -12.58
C LEU A 165 -3.19 1.61 -12.17
N SER A 166 -1.97 1.33 -11.71
CA SER A 166 -1.59 0.00 -11.22
C SER A 166 -2.40 -0.41 -9.99
N HIS A 167 -2.68 0.52 -9.07
CA HIS A 167 -3.58 0.33 -7.93
C HIS A 167 -4.98 -0.10 -8.35
N THR A 168 -5.57 0.60 -9.32
CA THR A 168 -6.92 0.28 -9.80
C THR A 168 -6.97 -1.07 -10.48
N SER A 169 -5.97 -1.39 -11.32
CA SER A 169 -5.90 -2.69 -12.00
C SER A 169 -5.74 -3.84 -11.02
N VAL A 170 -4.90 -3.68 -10.00
CA VAL A 170 -4.71 -4.68 -8.93
C VAL A 170 -5.98 -4.87 -8.12
N THR A 171 -6.71 -3.80 -7.84
CA THR A 171 -7.95 -3.91 -7.06
C THR A 171 -8.98 -4.78 -7.80
N LEU A 172 -9.05 -4.70 -9.13
CA LEU A 172 -9.86 -5.62 -9.94
C LEU A 172 -9.37 -7.07 -9.80
N ILE A 173 -8.06 -7.30 -9.96
CA ILE A 173 -7.46 -8.64 -9.79
C ILE A 173 -7.76 -9.22 -8.40
N SER A 174 -7.74 -8.38 -7.36
CA SER A 174 -7.98 -8.82 -5.97
C SER A 174 -9.40 -9.34 -5.74
N VAL A 175 -10.39 -8.89 -6.51
CA VAL A 175 -11.77 -9.39 -6.39
C VAL A 175 -11.86 -10.80 -6.95
N ASP A 176 -11.16 -11.09 -8.05
CA ASP A 176 -11.14 -12.42 -8.66
C ASP A 176 -10.39 -13.45 -7.81
N LEU A 177 -9.47 -13.01 -6.95
CA LEU A 177 -8.72 -13.89 -6.02
C LEU A 177 -9.62 -14.58 -4.97
N TYR A 178 -10.81 -14.03 -4.69
CA TYR A 178 -11.74 -14.53 -3.68
C TYR A 178 -13.09 -14.86 -4.34
N PRO A 179 -13.16 -15.95 -5.12
CA PRO A 179 -14.40 -16.35 -5.76
C PRO A 179 -15.47 -16.70 -4.71
N PRO A 180 -16.76 -16.37 -4.96
CA PRO A 180 -17.85 -16.63 -4.03
C PRO A 180 -18.12 -18.14 -3.80
N THR A 181 -17.51 -19.01 -4.60
CA THR A 181 -17.68 -20.47 -4.56
C THR A 181 -16.79 -21.15 -3.50
N ASP A 182 -15.70 -20.51 -3.06
CA ASP A 182 -14.70 -21.09 -2.14
C ASP A 182 -14.94 -20.66 -0.69
N ALA A 183 -16.03 -21.12 -0.09
CA ALA A 183 -16.53 -20.63 1.19
C ALA A 183 -15.79 -21.11 2.47
N LEU A 184 -14.68 -21.86 2.39
CA LEU A 184 -14.04 -22.42 3.60
C LEU A 184 -12.57 -22.03 3.73
N LEU A 185 -12.28 -20.75 3.95
CA LEU A 185 -10.98 -20.21 4.40
C LEU A 185 -10.04 -19.64 3.31
N PHE A 186 -10.51 -19.41 2.07
CA PHE A 186 -9.81 -18.63 1.03
C PHE A 186 -8.29 -18.88 0.92
N TRP A 187 -7.84 -20.12 1.09
CA TRP A 187 -6.42 -20.45 1.18
C TRP A 187 -5.62 -19.95 -0.03
N HIS A 188 -6.18 -20.14 -1.23
CA HIS A 188 -5.58 -19.66 -2.48
C HIS A 188 -5.39 -18.14 -2.50
N ALA A 189 -6.36 -17.40 -1.96
CA ALA A 189 -6.31 -15.96 -1.91
C ALA A 189 -5.27 -15.46 -0.89
N HIS A 190 -5.17 -16.12 0.25
CA HIS A 190 -4.16 -15.82 1.27
C HIS A 190 -2.74 -16.16 0.78
N LEU A 191 -2.56 -17.28 0.07
CA LEU A 191 -1.31 -17.65 -0.59
C LEU A 191 -0.90 -16.60 -1.63
N ALA A 192 -1.83 -16.21 -2.51
CA ALA A 192 -1.56 -15.20 -3.51
C ALA A 192 -1.18 -13.86 -2.86
N GLY A 193 -1.89 -13.43 -1.80
CA GLY A 193 -1.53 -12.26 -1.01
C GLY A 193 -0.12 -12.34 -0.41
N LEU A 194 0.32 -13.52 0.03
CA LEU A 194 1.67 -13.75 0.55
C LEU A 194 2.73 -13.64 -0.55
N ILE A 195 2.46 -14.16 -1.75
CA ILE A 195 3.34 -14.00 -2.91
C ILE A 195 3.49 -12.52 -3.29
N TYR A 196 2.37 -11.78 -3.36
CA TYR A 196 2.40 -10.36 -3.70
C TYR A 196 3.14 -9.52 -2.64
N ILE A 197 2.94 -9.77 -1.34
CA ILE A 197 3.68 -8.98 -0.34
C ILE A 197 5.19 -9.25 -0.36
N VAL A 198 5.60 -10.48 -0.69
CA VAL A 198 7.02 -10.81 -0.88
C VAL A 198 7.59 -10.05 -2.09
N ILE A 199 6.85 -10.01 -3.21
CA ILE A 199 7.22 -9.20 -4.39
C ILE A 199 7.33 -7.71 -4.00
N ALA A 200 6.43 -7.19 -3.17
CA ALA A 200 6.48 -5.82 -2.68
C ALA A 200 7.75 -5.54 -1.86
N ILE A 201 8.13 -6.44 -0.93
CA ILE A 201 9.35 -6.30 -0.12
C ILE A 201 10.61 -6.38 -1.00
N VAL A 202 10.68 -7.36 -1.91
CA VAL A 202 11.85 -7.54 -2.78
C VAL A 202 12.02 -6.34 -3.70
N SER A 203 10.93 -5.86 -4.33
CA SER A 203 10.96 -4.67 -5.19
C SER A 203 11.32 -3.40 -4.41
N ALA A 204 10.77 -3.20 -3.20
CA ALA A 204 11.10 -2.06 -2.34
C ALA A 204 12.57 -2.10 -1.88
N SER A 205 13.08 -3.29 -1.54
CA SER A 205 14.48 -3.47 -1.13
C SER A 205 15.43 -3.18 -2.29
N LEU A 206 15.14 -3.73 -3.47
CA LEU A 206 15.90 -3.46 -4.69
C LEU A 206 15.88 -1.98 -5.04
N LEU A 207 14.72 -1.32 -4.92
CA LEU A 207 14.60 0.10 -5.17
C LEU A 207 15.42 0.93 -4.17
N THR A 208 15.48 0.52 -2.91
CA THR A 208 16.34 1.17 -1.90
C THR A 208 17.83 1.01 -2.24
N LEU A 209 18.24 -0.09 -2.87
CA LEU A 209 19.63 -0.32 -3.29
C LEU A 209 20.02 0.46 -4.57
N VAL A 210 19.05 0.76 -5.43
CA VAL A 210 19.26 1.41 -6.75
C VAL A 210 19.15 2.95 -6.66
N LEU A 211 18.66 3.48 -5.54
CA LEU A 211 18.53 4.91 -5.25
C LEU A 211 19.79 5.46 -4.56
#